data_AF-A0A9P9CN32-F1
#
_entry.id   AF-A0A9P9CN32-F1
#
_cell.length_a   1.000
_cell.length_b   1.000
_cell.length_c   1.000
_cell.angle_alpha   90.00
_cell.angle_beta   90.00
_cell.angle_gamma   90.00
#
_symmetry.space_group_name_H-M   'P 1'
#
loop_
_entity.id
_entity.type
_entity.pdbx_description
1 polymer ?
#
loop_
_entity_poly.entity_id
_entity_poly.type
_entity_poly.pdbx_seq_one_letter_code
_entity_poly.pdbx_strand_id
1 'polypeptide(L)'
;MGGMSHFYKSLLEQNEEVHSAAVAATQTRTVEPSSSSSAGLSLTIAKPPALQGPAVGPANDLDLARLARDQGKDVELNDDNQIVDKRDLLSAGLNLSLPNTRHLALSAAKQKNDGKDDSVQTHTAVGTAATRQEINARRQREVDRQWQEERDRARKERERLEEEEREKLVKRRNDDDAVTSARERFLARKRRKLEDGSATGAGTDVVATSDTMAS
;
A
#
# COMPACT_ATOMS: atom_id res chain seq x y z
N MET A 1 50.21 -5.04 24.52
CA MET A 1 49.13 -6.00 24.19
C MET A 1 47.94 -5.68 25.06
N GLY A 2 47.02 -4.82 24.60
CA GLY A 2 45.79 -4.51 25.35
C GLY A 2 44.83 -5.69 25.27
N GLY A 3 44.47 -6.28 26.40
CA GLY A 3 43.56 -7.43 26.46
C GLY A 3 42.09 -7.03 26.28
N MET A 4 41.18 -8.00 26.42
CA MET A 4 39.73 -7.85 26.24
C MET A 4 39.12 -6.63 26.95
N SER A 5 39.69 -6.20 28.09
CA SER A 5 39.27 -4.99 28.82
C SER A 5 39.41 -3.68 28.02
N HIS A 6 40.45 -3.55 27.18
CA HIS A 6 40.62 -2.39 26.32
C HIS A 6 39.58 -2.35 25.19
N PHE A 7 39.18 -3.51 24.68
CA PHE A 7 38.11 -3.61 23.68
C PHE A 7 36.76 -3.17 24.26
N TYR A 8 36.40 -3.64 25.47
CA TYR A 8 35.18 -3.18 26.13
C TYR A 8 35.20 -1.69 26.44
N LYS A 9 36.35 -1.16 26.86
CA LYS A 9 36.51 0.28 27.08
C LYS A 9 36.31 1.08 25.77
N SER A 10 36.95 0.64 24.68
CA SER A 10 36.80 1.27 23.36
C SER A 10 35.37 1.19 22.83
N LEU A 11 34.64 0.10 23.09
CA LEU A 11 33.26 -0.07 22.64
C LEU A 11 32.29 0.81 23.42
N LEU A 12 32.53 1.00 24.73
CA LEU A 12 31.74 1.93 25.54
C LEU A 12 31.99 3.39 25.12
N GLU A 13 33.25 3.75 24.88
CA GLU A 13 33.65 5.10 24.45
C GLU A 13 33.04 5.47 23.09
N GLN A 14 33.03 4.54 22.12
CA GLN A 14 32.36 4.72 20.83
C GLN A 14 30.83 4.89 20.96
N ASN A 15 30.19 4.17 21.88
CA ASN A 15 28.74 4.25 22.06
C ASN A 15 28.33 5.60 22.71
N GLU A 16 29.15 6.09 23.64
CA GLU A 16 28.96 7.42 24.25
C GLU A 16 29.15 8.56 23.23
N GLU A 17 30.13 8.44 22.33
CA GLU A 17 30.37 9.40 21.25
C GLU A 17 29.15 9.51 20.32
N VAL A 18 28.62 8.37 19.84
CA VAL A 18 27.43 8.34 18.97
C VAL A 18 26.20 8.95 19.65
N HIS A 19 25.97 8.62 20.92
CA HIS A 19 24.84 9.17 21.68
C HIS A 19 24.99 10.68 21.89
N SER A 20 26.18 11.17 22.24
CA SER A 20 26.44 12.59 22.43
C SER A 20 26.24 13.41 21.15
N ALA A 21 26.69 12.89 20.00
CA ALA A 21 26.49 13.51 18.70
C ALA A 21 25.00 13.59 18.33
N ALA A 22 24.22 12.54 18.61
CA ALA A 22 22.78 12.53 18.39
C ALA A 22 22.05 13.57 19.27
N VAL A 23 22.43 13.69 20.55
CA VAL A 23 21.86 14.71 21.45
C VAL A 23 22.24 16.12 21.00
N ALA A 24 23.50 16.35 20.61
CA ALA A 24 23.93 17.65 20.09
C ALA A 24 23.18 18.04 18.81
N ALA A 25 22.94 17.09 17.89
CA ALA A 25 22.18 17.33 16.67
C ALA A 25 20.71 17.70 16.94
N THR A 26 20.11 17.13 17.99
CA THR A 26 18.73 17.49 18.38
C THR A 26 18.66 18.82 19.13
N GLN A 27 19.67 19.16 19.95
CA GLN A 27 19.74 20.44 20.67
C GLN A 27 20.10 21.62 19.76
N THR A 28 21.00 21.44 18.79
CA THR A 28 21.35 22.49 17.81
C THR A 28 20.21 22.81 16.84
N ARG A 29 19.17 21.96 16.77
CA ARG A 29 17.95 22.23 15.99
C ARG A 29 16.92 23.09 16.74
N THR A 30 17.20 23.51 17.97
CA THR A 30 16.35 24.45 18.72
C THR A 30 17.00 25.83 18.78
N VAL A 31 16.29 26.82 18.22
CA VAL A 31 16.43 28.27 18.43
C VAL A 31 17.43 29.02 17.53
N GLU A 32 16.95 29.41 16.34
CA GLU A 32 17.29 30.69 15.70
C GLU A 32 15.96 31.47 15.53
N PRO A 33 15.70 32.52 16.34
CA PRO A 33 14.48 33.31 16.25
C PRO A 33 14.70 34.42 15.23
N SER A 34 14.31 34.18 13.97
CA SER A 34 14.14 35.28 13.01
C SER A 34 12.98 36.16 13.45
N SER A 35 13.34 37.35 13.92
CA SER A 35 12.44 38.44 14.31
C SER A 35 11.55 38.90 13.16
N SER A 36 10.23 38.73 13.29
CA SER A 36 9.27 39.77 12.89
C SER A 36 7.89 39.54 13.53
N SER A 37 7.61 40.39 14.51
CA SER A 37 6.31 41.02 14.79
C SER A 37 5.05 40.15 14.90
N SER A 38 4.67 39.97 16.18
CA SER A 38 3.41 40.48 16.76
C SER A 38 2.11 39.69 16.58
N ALA A 39 1.63 39.26 17.76
CA ALA A 39 0.22 39.24 18.18
C ALA A 39 -0.71 38.17 17.58
N GLY A 40 -1.07 37.21 18.44
CA GLY A 40 -2.25 36.36 18.29
C GLY A 40 -1.92 34.88 18.30
N LEU A 41 -1.92 34.27 19.47
CA LEU A 41 -1.94 32.81 19.63
C LEU A 41 -3.28 32.27 19.07
N SER A 42 -3.32 31.99 17.76
CA SER A 42 -4.34 31.15 17.15
C SER A 42 -3.80 29.73 17.06
N LEU A 43 -4.31 28.82 17.91
CA LEU A 43 -4.04 27.37 17.85
C LEU A 43 -4.79 26.68 16.69
N THR A 44 -4.98 27.37 15.57
CA THR A 44 -5.41 26.74 14.33
C THR A 44 -4.16 26.26 13.60
N ILE A 45 -4.05 24.96 13.40
CA ILE A 45 -3.03 24.32 12.56
C ILE A 45 -3.25 24.82 11.13
N ALA A 46 -2.71 26.00 10.82
CA ALA A 46 -2.57 26.48 9.47
C ALA A 46 -1.39 25.74 8.86
N LYS A 47 -1.69 24.84 7.92
CA LYS A 47 -0.70 24.22 7.03
C LYS A 47 0.18 25.34 6.46
N PRO A 48 1.51 25.28 6.62
CA PRO A 48 2.38 26.35 6.14
C PRO A 48 2.16 26.56 4.64
N PRO A 49 2.12 27.82 4.16
CA PRO A 49 2.07 28.09 2.73
C PRO A 49 3.29 27.43 2.11
N ALA A 50 3.05 26.58 1.12
CA ALA A 50 4.08 25.92 0.35
C ALA A 50 4.98 27.00 -0.26
N LEU A 51 6.13 27.23 0.38
CA LEU A 51 7.30 27.79 -0.25
C LEU A 51 7.54 26.97 -1.50
N GLN A 52 7.35 27.62 -2.65
CA GLN A 52 7.72 27.13 -3.97
C GLN A 52 9.24 26.93 -4.02
N GLY A 53 9.69 25.81 -3.48
CA GLY A 53 10.86 25.04 -3.86
C GLY A 53 10.37 23.64 -4.22
N PRO A 54 11.05 22.89 -5.11
CA PRO A 54 10.50 21.68 -5.72
C PRO A 54 10.03 20.71 -4.64
N ALA A 55 8.77 20.31 -4.77
CA ALA A 55 7.97 19.63 -3.76
C ALA A 55 8.61 18.32 -3.27
N VAL A 56 9.05 18.30 -2.02
CA VAL A 56 9.34 17.07 -1.26
C VAL A 56 8.05 16.64 -0.54
N GLY A 57 7.07 16.21 -1.33
CA GLY A 57 6.24 15.06 -0.93
C GLY A 57 6.96 13.79 -1.41
N PRO A 58 6.51 12.57 -1.06
CA PRO A 58 6.98 11.38 -1.76
C PRO A 58 6.48 11.49 -3.21
N ALA A 59 7.26 12.15 -4.06
CA ALA A 59 7.02 12.14 -5.49
C ALA A 59 6.99 10.67 -5.89
N ASN A 60 5.88 10.22 -6.47
CA ASN A 60 5.76 8.84 -6.91
C ASN A 60 6.97 8.52 -7.79
N ASP A 61 7.55 7.34 -7.59
CA ASP A 61 8.70 6.84 -8.35
C ASP A 61 8.46 6.91 -9.88
N LEU A 62 7.20 6.90 -10.31
CA LEU A 62 6.77 7.15 -11.68
C LEU A 62 7.10 8.56 -12.21
N ASP A 63 6.87 9.59 -11.39
CA ASP A 63 7.11 10.99 -11.75
C ASP A 63 8.61 11.29 -11.73
N LEU A 64 9.33 10.70 -10.76
CA LEU A 64 10.78 10.74 -10.71
C LEU A 64 11.43 10.03 -11.90
N ALA A 65 10.90 8.89 -12.33
CA ALA A 65 11.38 8.18 -13.52
C ALA A 65 11.21 9.02 -14.81
N ARG A 66 10.09 9.74 -14.95
CA ARG A 66 9.86 10.66 -16.07
C ARG A 66 10.87 11.81 -16.08
N LEU A 67 11.04 12.47 -14.94
CA LEU A 67 12.03 13.54 -14.78
C LEU A 67 13.46 13.06 -15.07
N ALA A 68 13.81 11.85 -14.62
CA ALA A 68 15.13 11.26 -14.87
C ALA A 68 15.35 10.98 -16.36
N ARG A 69 14.33 10.49 -17.08
CA ARG A 69 14.38 10.29 -18.54
C ARG A 69 14.49 11.60 -19.30
N ASP A 70 13.79 12.64 -18.86
CA ASP A 70 13.89 13.98 -19.44
C ASP A 70 15.29 14.59 -19.23
N GLN A 71 15.95 14.23 -18.13
CA GLN A 71 17.36 14.56 -17.86
C GLN A 71 18.36 13.69 -18.65
N GLY A 72 17.89 12.77 -19.49
CA GLY A 72 18.72 11.86 -20.28
C GLY A 72 19.35 10.71 -19.49
N LYS A 73 18.85 10.41 -18.29
CA LYS A 73 19.29 9.24 -17.51
C LYS A 73 18.55 7.99 -17.98
N ASP A 74 19.29 6.91 -18.17
CA ASP A 74 18.79 5.61 -18.61
C ASP A 74 18.14 4.84 -17.44
N VAL A 75 16.86 5.14 -17.19
CA VAL A 75 16.11 4.62 -16.05
C VAL A 75 14.86 3.84 -16.48
N GLU A 76 14.70 2.65 -15.91
CA GLU A 76 13.55 1.77 -16.11
C GLU A 76 12.80 1.55 -14.77
N LEU A 77 11.55 1.10 -14.88
CA LEU A 77 10.73 0.76 -13.73
C LEU A 77 10.59 -0.76 -13.71
N ASN A 78 10.81 -1.38 -12.56
CA ASN A 78 10.55 -2.81 -12.36
C ASN A 78 9.05 -3.08 -12.14
N ASP A 79 8.66 -4.35 -12.09
CA ASP A 79 7.28 -4.81 -11.80
C ASP A 79 6.76 -4.29 -10.45
N ASP A 80 7.67 -4.02 -9.49
CA ASP A 80 7.37 -3.42 -8.19
C ASP A 80 7.28 -1.88 -8.22
N ASN A 81 7.24 -1.27 -9.42
CA ASN A 81 7.27 0.17 -9.64
C ASN A 81 8.49 0.90 -9.06
N GLN A 82 9.57 0.17 -8.77
CA GLN A 82 10.83 0.72 -8.29
C GLN A 82 11.68 1.19 -9.47
N ILE A 83 12.33 2.33 -9.30
CA ILE A 83 13.28 2.92 -10.24
C ILE A 83 14.57 2.08 -10.25
N VAL A 84 15.00 1.63 -11.42
CA VAL A 84 16.27 0.91 -11.62
C VAL A 84 17.06 1.52 -12.78
N ASP A 85 18.35 1.79 -12.56
CA ASP A 85 19.29 2.22 -13.61
C ASP A 85 19.74 0.99 -14.42
N LYS A 86 19.77 1.10 -15.76
CA LYS A 86 20.24 0.01 -16.64
C LYS A 86 21.64 -0.46 -16.29
N ARG A 87 22.52 0.44 -15.80
CA ARG A 87 23.89 0.09 -15.40
C ARG A 87 23.90 -0.85 -14.20
N ASP A 88 22.99 -0.66 -13.26
CA ASP A 88 22.90 -1.50 -12.06
C ASP A 88 22.34 -2.88 -12.42
N LEU A 89 21.37 -2.95 -13.34
CA LEU A 89 20.88 -4.22 -13.92
C LEU A 89 21.99 -4.99 -14.63
N LEU A 90 22.78 -4.30 -15.45
CA LEU A 90 23.90 -4.92 -16.18
C LEU A 90 25.05 -5.29 -15.24
N SER A 91 25.32 -4.51 -14.20
CA SER A 91 26.40 -4.78 -13.24
C SER A 91 26.09 -5.99 -12.36
N ALA A 92 24.83 -6.23 -12.00
CA ALA A 92 24.45 -7.40 -11.21
C ALA A 92 24.53 -8.69 -12.04
N GLY A 93 24.22 -8.63 -13.34
CA GLY A 93 24.28 -9.78 -14.26
C GLY A 93 25.65 -10.01 -14.90
N LEU A 94 26.51 -8.99 -14.98
CA LEU A 94 27.85 -9.08 -15.53
C LEU A 94 28.82 -9.43 -14.38
N ASN A 95 29.28 -10.67 -14.36
CA ASN A 95 30.24 -11.22 -13.38
C ASN A 95 31.65 -10.55 -13.47
N LEU A 96 31.75 -9.22 -13.38
CA LEU A 96 32.99 -8.46 -13.44
C LEU A 96 33.82 -8.57 -12.16
N SER A 97 33.18 -8.83 -11.02
CA SER A 97 33.85 -9.04 -9.74
C SER A 97 34.46 -10.44 -9.62
N LEU A 98 33.99 -11.40 -10.42
CA LEU A 98 34.64 -12.68 -10.56
C LEU A 98 35.82 -12.56 -11.55
N PRO A 99 36.95 -13.21 -11.28
CA PRO A 99 38.09 -13.17 -12.20
C PRO A 99 37.66 -13.64 -13.59
N ASN A 100 37.99 -12.84 -14.61
CA ASN A 100 37.67 -13.09 -16.02
C ASN A 100 38.04 -14.52 -16.43
N THR A 101 37.01 -15.38 -16.59
CA THR A 101 37.17 -16.81 -16.87
C THR A 101 37.53 -17.12 -18.32
N ARG A 102 37.73 -16.12 -19.19
CA ARG A 102 38.17 -16.35 -20.58
C ARG A 102 39.51 -17.10 -20.69
N HIS A 103 40.38 -16.99 -19.68
CA HIS A 103 41.62 -17.75 -19.62
C HIS A 103 41.55 -18.98 -18.69
N LEU A 104 40.41 -19.23 -18.02
CA LEU A 104 40.24 -20.40 -17.16
C LEU A 104 40.26 -21.71 -17.98
N ALA A 105 39.88 -21.70 -19.26
CA ALA A 105 39.99 -22.88 -20.11
C ALA A 105 41.45 -23.31 -20.37
N LEU A 106 42.38 -22.35 -20.49
CA LEU A 106 43.82 -22.64 -20.62
C LEU A 106 44.45 -23.01 -19.26
N SER A 107 44.00 -22.41 -18.16
CA SER A 107 44.50 -22.72 -16.81
C SER A 107 43.96 -24.04 -16.25
N ALA A 108 42.73 -24.44 -16.62
CA ALA A 108 42.12 -25.72 -16.24
C ALA A 108 42.85 -26.92 -16.87
N ALA A 109 43.39 -26.77 -18.08
CA ALA A 109 44.23 -27.79 -18.71
C ALA A 109 45.57 -27.98 -17.96
N LYS A 110 46.10 -26.92 -17.34
CA LYS A 110 47.34 -26.96 -16.56
C LYS A 110 47.14 -27.45 -15.12
N GLN A 111 45.98 -27.15 -14.52
CA GLN A 111 45.61 -27.57 -13.17
C GLN A 111 45.16 -29.04 -13.06
N LYS A 112 44.72 -29.66 -14.16
CA LYS A 112 44.31 -31.08 -14.16
C LYS A 112 45.50 -32.05 -13.93
N ASN A 113 46.74 -31.58 -14.03
CA ASN A 113 47.93 -32.38 -13.77
C ASN A 113 48.56 -32.17 -12.38
N ASP A 114 48.07 -31.22 -11.56
CA ASP A 114 48.76 -30.86 -10.30
C ASP A 114 47.83 -30.77 -9.08
N GLY A 115 46.54 -31.13 -9.22
CA GLY A 115 45.57 -31.16 -8.11
C GLY A 115 45.38 -32.55 -7.53
N LYS A 116 46.44 -33.15 -6.97
CA LYS A 116 46.34 -34.24 -6.00
C LYS A 116 46.17 -33.57 -4.62
N ASP A 117 45.19 -34.04 -3.84
CA ASP A 117 44.86 -33.66 -2.46
C ASP A 117 43.85 -32.50 -2.27
N ASP A 118 42.56 -32.87 -2.29
CA ASP A 118 41.52 -32.54 -1.28
C ASP A 118 40.10 -32.71 -1.86
N SER A 119 39.83 -33.89 -2.43
CA SER A 119 38.45 -34.33 -2.61
C SER A 119 37.91 -34.74 -1.24
N VAL A 120 37.13 -33.88 -0.59
CA VAL A 120 36.30 -34.26 0.55
C VAL A 120 35.41 -35.42 0.09
N GLN A 121 35.76 -36.64 0.51
CA GLN A 121 34.94 -37.83 0.29
C GLN A 121 33.67 -37.70 1.12
N THR A 122 32.64 -37.06 0.58
CA THR A 122 31.30 -37.20 1.14
C THR A 122 30.77 -38.56 0.69
N HIS A 123 30.85 -39.55 1.59
CA HIS A 123 30.18 -40.83 1.41
C HIS A 123 28.67 -40.59 1.22
N THR A 124 28.19 -40.64 -0.02
CA THR A 124 26.76 -40.62 -0.34
C THR A 124 26.18 -41.97 0.06
N ALA A 125 25.89 -42.12 1.35
CA ALA A 125 25.18 -43.27 1.86
C ALA A 125 23.78 -43.33 1.23
N VAL A 126 23.51 -44.44 0.55
CA VAL A 126 22.29 -44.80 -0.19
C VAL A 126 21.00 -44.84 0.66
N GLY A 127 21.05 -44.49 1.96
CA GLY A 127 19.90 -44.30 2.84
C GLY A 127 19.50 -42.84 3.11
N THR A 128 20.37 -41.86 2.81
CA THR A 128 20.12 -40.43 3.12
C THR A 128 19.11 -39.78 2.16
N ALA A 129 18.92 -40.34 0.96
CA ALA A 129 17.97 -39.84 -0.03
C ALA A 129 16.52 -40.03 0.44
N ALA A 130 16.19 -41.18 1.05
CA ALA A 130 14.88 -41.43 1.63
C ALA A 130 14.58 -40.46 2.79
N THR A 131 15.57 -40.22 3.67
CA THR A 131 15.43 -39.26 4.79
C THR A 131 15.28 -37.82 4.30
N ARG A 132 15.99 -37.41 3.25
CA ARG A 132 15.83 -36.07 2.65
C ARG A 132 14.46 -35.88 2.02
N GLN A 133 13.96 -36.88 1.30
CA GLN A 133 12.62 -36.85 0.73
C GLN A 133 11.54 -36.76 1.82
N GLU A 134 11.68 -37.49 2.91
CA GLU A 134 10.75 -37.43 4.05
C GLU A 134 10.78 -36.05 4.76
N ILE A 135 11.97 -35.50 4.99
CA ILE A 135 12.13 -34.14 5.57
C ILE A 135 11.49 -33.09 4.66
N ASN A 136 11.71 -33.20 3.34
CA ASN A 136 11.11 -32.29 2.37
C ASN A 136 9.59 -32.44 2.32
N ALA A 137 9.07 -33.66 2.37
CA ALA A 137 7.63 -33.92 2.39
C ALA A 137 6.97 -33.34 3.66
N ARG A 138 7.63 -33.44 4.82
CA ARG A 138 7.14 -32.81 6.07
C ARG A 138 7.10 -31.29 5.94
N ARG A 139 8.17 -30.69 5.42
CA ARG A 139 8.26 -29.24 5.20
C ARG A 139 7.21 -28.75 4.19
N GLN A 140 7.01 -29.49 3.11
CA GLN A 140 5.99 -29.19 2.10
C GLN A 140 4.59 -29.19 2.72
N ARG A 141 4.24 -30.18 3.55
CA ARG A 141 2.94 -30.20 4.22
C ARG A 141 2.71 -29.01 5.14
N GLU A 142 3.75 -28.54 5.84
CA GLU A 142 3.65 -27.35 6.70
C GLU A 142 3.43 -26.08 5.89
N VAL A 143 4.15 -25.92 4.77
CA VAL A 143 3.98 -24.79 3.84
C VAL A 143 2.60 -24.84 3.18
N ASP A 144 2.16 -26.02 2.74
CA ASP A 144 0.84 -26.20 2.12
C ASP A 144 -0.28 -25.83 3.10
N ARG A 145 -0.14 -26.18 4.38
CA ARG A 145 -1.10 -25.79 5.42
C ARG A 145 -1.15 -24.27 5.59
N GLN A 146 0.00 -23.60 5.68
CA GLN A 146 0.06 -22.14 5.78
C GLN A 146 -0.56 -21.46 4.55
N TRP A 147 -0.27 -21.99 3.37
CA TRP A 147 -0.84 -21.49 2.12
C TRP A 147 -2.36 -21.67 2.05
N GLN A 148 -2.88 -22.81 2.51
CA GLN A 148 -4.33 -23.05 2.59
C GLN A 148 -5.00 -22.09 3.59
N GLU A 149 -4.40 -21.87 4.76
CA GLU A 149 -4.92 -20.91 5.75
C GLU A 149 -5.01 -19.49 5.19
N GLU A 150 -3.97 -19.01 4.48
CA GLU A 150 -3.98 -17.70 3.84
C GLU A 150 -4.98 -17.62 2.68
N ARG A 151 -5.11 -18.67 1.86
CA ARG A 151 -6.14 -18.71 0.81
C ARG A 151 -7.54 -18.67 1.39
N ASP A 152 -7.79 -19.39 2.48
CA ASP A 152 -9.09 -19.41 3.13
C ASP A 152 -9.41 -18.05 3.77
N ARG A 153 -8.40 -17.37 4.34
CA ARG A 153 -8.55 -16.01 4.85
C ARG A 153 -8.90 -15.04 3.72
N ALA A 154 -8.14 -15.04 2.64
CA ALA A 154 -8.38 -14.21 1.47
C ALA A 154 -9.75 -14.49 0.83
N ARG A 155 -10.18 -15.76 0.79
CA ARG A 155 -11.51 -16.14 0.29
C ARG A 155 -12.61 -15.59 1.19
N LYS A 156 -12.50 -15.72 2.52
CA LYS A 156 -13.48 -15.18 3.47
C LYS A 156 -13.58 -13.66 3.39
N GLU A 157 -12.47 -12.96 3.21
CA GLU A 157 -12.47 -11.50 3.03
C GLU A 157 -13.17 -11.11 1.73
N ARG A 158 -12.91 -11.82 0.63
CA ARG A 158 -13.61 -11.61 -0.64
C ARG A 158 -15.11 -11.89 -0.54
N GLU A 159 -15.51 -12.99 0.08
CA GLU A 159 -16.93 -13.33 0.28
C GLU A 159 -17.64 -12.26 1.12
N ARG A 160 -17.00 -11.74 2.18
CA ARG A 160 -17.55 -10.62 2.97
C ARG A 160 -17.74 -9.36 2.14
N LEU A 161 -16.75 -8.99 1.34
CA LEU A 161 -16.86 -7.82 0.46
C LEU A 161 -17.99 -8.00 -0.56
N GLU A 162 -18.09 -9.19 -1.16
CA GLU A 162 -19.19 -9.51 -2.09
C GLU A 162 -20.56 -9.47 -1.40
N GLU A 163 -20.68 -9.97 -0.17
CA GLU A 163 -21.90 -9.88 0.63
C GLU A 163 -22.26 -8.43 0.94
N GLU A 164 -21.31 -7.60 1.37
CA GLU A 164 -21.52 -6.18 1.59
C GLU A 164 -21.93 -5.43 0.31
N GLU A 165 -21.33 -5.76 -0.83
CA GLU A 165 -21.68 -5.19 -2.12
C GLU A 165 -23.08 -5.61 -2.55
N ARG A 166 -23.44 -6.89 -2.37
CA ARG A 166 -24.79 -7.40 -2.63
C ARG A 166 -25.81 -6.72 -1.72
N GLU A 167 -25.52 -6.56 -0.44
CA GLU A 167 -26.38 -5.82 0.48
C GLU A 167 -26.55 -4.37 0.07
N LYS A 168 -25.46 -3.69 -0.30
CA LYS A 168 -25.50 -2.30 -0.81
C LYS A 168 -26.33 -2.23 -2.09
N LEU A 169 -26.21 -3.21 -2.99
CA LEU A 169 -26.96 -3.26 -4.23
C LEU A 169 -28.45 -3.52 -3.99
N VAL A 170 -28.79 -4.43 -3.08
CA VAL A 170 -30.17 -4.69 -2.66
C VAL A 170 -30.76 -3.43 -2.02
N LYS A 171 -30.08 -2.82 -1.05
CA LYS A 171 -30.49 -1.55 -0.41
C LYS A 171 -30.64 -0.38 -1.40
N ARG A 172 -29.86 -0.36 -2.50
CA ARG A 172 -29.96 0.65 -3.56
C ARG A 172 -31.09 0.38 -4.55
N ARG A 173 -31.47 -0.89 -4.74
CA ARG A 173 -32.59 -1.26 -5.59
C ARG A 173 -33.88 -0.86 -4.86
N ASN A 174 -34.88 -0.42 -5.60
CA ASN A 174 -36.19 -0.16 -4.99
C ASN A 174 -36.75 -1.51 -4.50
N ASP A 175 -36.85 -1.66 -3.19
CA ASP A 175 -37.46 -2.83 -2.57
C ASP A 175 -38.94 -2.95 -3.00
N ASP A 176 -39.44 -4.17 -3.13
CA ASP A 176 -40.85 -4.41 -3.49
C ASP A 176 -41.81 -3.75 -2.48
N ASP A 177 -41.40 -3.64 -1.21
CA ASP A 177 -42.12 -2.92 -0.14
C ASP A 177 -42.15 -1.40 -0.37
N ALA A 178 -41.10 -0.83 -0.95
CA ALA A 178 -41.09 0.58 -1.35
C ALA A 178 -42.07 0.82 -2.52
N VAL A 179 -42.19 -0.15 -3.43
CA VAL A 179 -43.14 -0.09 -4.56
C VAL A 179 -44.59 -0.25 -4.09
N THR A 180 -44.88 -1.18 -3.18
CA THR A 180 -46.24 -1.37 -2.63
C THR A 180 -46.68 -0.16 -1.81
N SER A 181 -45.84 0.35 -0.92
CA SER A 181 -46.14 1.56 -0.13
C SER A 181 -46.32 2.81 -1.01
N ALA A 182 -45.55 2.95 -2.10
CA ALA A 182 -45.74 4.02 -3.07
C ALA A 182 -47.09 3.90 -3.81
N ARG A 183 -47.49 2.67 -4.18
CA ARG A 183 -48.79 2.38 -4.80
C ARG A 183 -49.94 2.67 -3.83
N GLU A 184 -49.84 2.25 -2.57
CA GLU A 184 -50.85 2.53 -1.53
C GLU A 184 -51.03 4.03 -1.29
N ARG A 185 -49.93 4.78 -1.15
CA ARG A 185 -49.97 6.24 -1.02
C ARG A 185 -50.60 6.89 -2.24
N PHE A 186 -50.30 6.39 -3.44
CA PHE A 186 -50.93 6.88 -4.67
C PHE A 186 -52.44 6.62 -4.69
N LEU A 187 -52.88 5.42 -4.30
CA LEU A 187 -54.30 5.08 -4.20
C LEU A 187 -55.01 5.92 -3.13
N ALA A 188 -54.39 6.13 -1.97
CA ALA A 188 -54.93 6.99 -0.92
C ALA A 188 -55.07 8.44 -1.38
N ARG A 189 -54.04 8.99 -2.05
CA ARG A 189 -54.13 10.32 -2.68
C ARG A 189 -55.22 10.39 -3.74
N LYS A 190 -55.39 9.34 -4.55
CA LYS A 190 -56.43 9.26 -5.57
C LYS A 190 -57.83 9.22 -4.96
N ARG A 191 -58.02 8.43 -3.90
CA ARG A 191 -59.29 8.37 -3.15
C ARG A 191 -59.65 9.72 -2.54
N ARG A 192 -58.72 10.36 -1.83
CA ARG A 192 -58.92 11.71 -1.27
C ARG A 192 -59.27 12.74 -2.35
N LYS A 193 -58.58 12.73 -3.49
CA LYS A 193 -58.92 13.63 -4.61
C LYS A 193 -60.33 13.39 -5.18
N LEU A 194 -60.83 12.15 -5.17
CA LEU A 194 -62.19 11.86 -5.60
C LEU A 194 -63.22 12.31 -4.55
N GLU A 195 -62.94 12.12 -3.27
CA GLU A 195 -63.78 12.59 -2.17
C GLU A 195 -63.82 14.13 -2.14
N ASP A 196 -62.67 14.79 -2.16
CA ASP A 196 -62.54 16.25 -2.19
C ASP A 196 -63.10 16.85 -3.49
N GLY A 197 -62.90 16.19 -4.63
CA GLY A 197 -63.48 16.57 -5.92
C GLY A 197 -65.00 16.42 -5.98
N SER A 198 -65.54 15.39 -5.31
CA SER A 198 -66.99 15.22 -5.14
C SER A 198 -67.57 16.24 -4.14
N ALA A 199 -66.82 16.62 -3.11
CA ALA A 199 -67.22 17.61 -2.13
C ALA A 199 -67.14 19.05 -2.67
N THR A 200 -66.12 19.37 -3.48
CA THR A 200 -66.01 20.68 -4.16
C THR A 200 -66.96 20.82 -5.35
N GLY A 201 -67.35 19.71 -6.00
CA GLY A 201 -68.43 19.68 -7.00
C GLY A 201 -69.83 19.87 -6.41
N ALA A 202 -70.05 19.50 -5.14
CA ALA A 202 -71.33 19.71 -4.45
C ALA A 202 -71.47 21.09 -3.79
N GLY A 203 -70.37 21.84 -3.59
CA GLY A 203 -70.36 23.15 -2.92
C GLY A 203 -70.38 24.37 -3.85
N THR A 204 -70.30 24.20 -5.18
CA THR A 204 -70.19 25.31 -6.14
C THR A 204 -71.47 25.65 -6.90
N ASP A 205 -72.55 24.88 -6.74
CA ASP A 205 -73.84 25.12 -7.42
C ASP A 205 -74.86 25.98 -6.62
N VAL A 206 -74.55 26.44 -5.40
CA VAL A 206 -75.52 27.16 -4.54
C VAL A 206 -75.28 28.68 -4.45
N VAL A 207 -74.14 29.22 -4.92
CA VAL A 207 -73.77 30.63 -4.69
C VAL A 207 -74.05 31.57 -5.88
N ALA A 208 -74.49 31.06 -7.03
CA ALA A 208 -74.61 31.86 -8.27
C ALA A 208 -76.02 32.38 -8.62
N THR A 209 -76.99 32.47 -7.70
CA THR A 209 -78.38 32.87 -8.04
C THR A 209 -79.04 33.99 -7.22
N SER A 210 -78.33 34.75 -6.38
CA SER A 210 -78.98 35.80 -5.56
C SER A 210 -78.42 37.22 -5.68
N ASP A 211 -77.85 37.64 -6.81
CA ASP A 211 -77.43 39.03 -7.01
C ASP A 211 -77.80 39.57 -8.40
N THR A 212 -79.11 39.64 -8.67
CA THR A 212 -79.70 40.47 -9.75
C THR A 212 -81.17 40.67 -9.45
N MET A 213 -81.54 41.71 -8.70
CA MET A 213 -82.82 42.46 -8.79
C MET A 213 -83.00 43.37 -7.56
N ALA A 214 -82.49 44.60 -7.67
CA ALA A 214 -83.03 45.76 -6.97
C ALA A 214 -82.59 47.01 -7.74
N SER A 215 -83.41 47.41 -8.71
CA SER A 215 -83.58 48.82 -9.12
C SER A 215 -84.69 49.42 -8.27
#